data_AF-A0A2W4RAU2-F1
#
_entry.id   AF-A0A2W4RAU2-F1
#
_cell.length_a   1.000
_cell.length_b   1.000
_cell.length_c   1.000
_cell.angle_alpha   90.00
_cell.angle_beta   90.00
_cell.angle_gamma   90.00
#
_symmetry.space_group_name_H-M   'P 1'
#
loop_
_entity.id
_entity.type
_entity.pdbx_description
1 polymer ?
#
loop_
_entity_poly.entity_id
_entity_poly.type
_entity_poly.pdbx_seq_one_letter_code
_entity_poly.pdbx_strand_id
1 'polypeptide(L)'
;MLWTAFSVIYIMHTSDRRPQSLIALVPPLSYFVSHLFLLIRRRRIAEWSLWTLLLGVFVVSTLSRYDRISGIDYSRLQVKTDRAAEGKKVLVLTNDVSWYAGNSLATPFLDWKLAEPIFTELDYYENVIAINEGFNDRPDIIIDPDGRMDAVFDRIPRLRDMYREQESGQYVAVR
;
A
#
# COMPACT_ATOMS: atom_id res chain seq x y z
N MET A 1 -11.90 31.20 8.57
CA MET A 1 -10.99 31.42 9.72
C MET A 1 -11.13 30.34 10.79
N LEU A 2 -12.34 30.01 11.26
CA LEU A 2 -12.50 28.92 12.26
C LEU A 2 -11.99 27.57 11.72
N TRP A 3 -12.41 27.18 10.51
CA TRP A 3 -11.95 25.95 9.87
C TRP A 3 -10.43 25.91 9.64
N THR A 4 -9.80 27.06 9.36
CA THR A 4 -8.35 27.11 9.09
C THR A 4 -7.56 26.81 10.36
N ALA A 5 -8.02 27.31 11.51
CA ALA A 5 -7.43 26.99 12.82
C ALA A 5 -7.56 25.50 13.14
N PHE A 6 -8.74 24.91 12.91
CA PHE A 6 -8.96 23.47 13.10
C PHE A 6 -8.06 22.61 12.20
N SER A 7 -7.92 22.95 10.92
CA SER A 7 -7.03 22.22 10.00
C SER A 7 -5.56 22.26 10.43
N VAL A 8 -5.07 23.40 10.93
CA VAL A 8 -3.68 23.53 11.40
C VAL A 8 -3.46 22.71 12.67
N ILE A 9 -4.38 22.79 13.64
CA ILE A 9 -4.32 21.99 14.86
C ILE A 9 -4.34 20.49 14.52
N TYR A 10 -5.19 20.07 13.58
CA TYR A 10 -5.29 18.69 13.12
C TYR A 10 -3.97 18.16 12.53
N ILE A 11 -3.30 18.96 11.68
CA ILE A 11 -2.00 18.59 11.10
C ILE A 11 -0.90 18.54 12.16
N MET A 12 -0.92 19.43 13.16
CA MET A 12 0.06 19.42 14.25
C MET A 12 -0.12 18.22 15.19
N HIS A 13 -1.35 17.74 15.39
CA HIS A 13 -1.63 16.61 16.29
C HIS A 13 -1.52 15.24 15.61
N THR A 14 -1.54 15.19 14.27
CA THR A 14 -1.38 13.95 13.52
C THR A 14 0.09 13.52 13.49
N SER A 15 0.42 12.42 14.19
CA SER A 15 1.77 11.86 14.21
C SER A 15 2.22 11.27 12.86
N ASP A 16 1.28 10.83 12.03
CA ASP A 16 1.55 10.25 10.71
C ASP A 16 1.43 11.31 9.59
N ARG A 17 2.56 11.86 9.15
CA ARG A 17 2.65 12.86 8.06
C ARG A 17 2.39 12.23 6.69
N ARG A 18 1.20 11.67 6.48
CA ARG A 18 0.75 11.16 5.18
C ARG A 18 0.26 12.32 4.32
N PRO A 19 0.46 12.29 2.98
CA PRO A 19 -0.07 13.32 2.07
C PRO A 19 -1.57 13.56 2.21
N GLN A 20 -2.32 12.54 2.64
CA GLN A 20 -3.76 12.59 2.88
C GLN A 20 -4.15 13.57 4.02
N SER A 21 -3.28 13.80 5.00
CA SER A 21 -3.57 14.74 6.10
C SER A 21 -3.69 16.19 5.60
N LEU A 22 -3.13 16.51 4.44
CA LEU A 22 -3.23 17.83 3.79
C LEU A 22 -4.61 18.11 3.20
N ILE A 23 -5.48 17.09 3.03
CA ILE A 23 -6.84 17.28 2.49
C ILE A 23 -7.66 18.21 3.40
N ALA A 24 -7.42 18.16 4.71
CA ALA A 24 -8.06 19.06 5.67
C ALA A 24 -7.77 20.56 5.39
N LEU A 25 -6.65 20.87 4.71
CA LEU A 25 -6.24 22.23 4.34
C LEU A 25 -6.92 22.76 3.06
N VAL A 26 -7.61 21.90 2.31
CA VAL A 26 -8.21 22.25 1.01
C VAL A 26 -9.28 23.35 1.14
N PRO A 27 -10.30 23.25 2.03
CA PRO A 27 -11.31 24.31 2.13
C PRO A 27 -10.74 25.69 2.54
N PRO A 28 -9.82 25.79 3.53
CA PRO A 28 -9.07 27.01 3.84
C PRO A 28 -8.39 27.62 2.63
N LEU A 29 -7.61 26.82 1.90
CA LEU A 29 -6.85 27.28 0.75
C LEU A 29 -7.77 27.77 -0.36
N SER A 30 -8.84 27.03 -0.68
CA SER A 30 -9.82 27.44 -1.69
C SER A 30 -10.45 28.79 -1.37
N TYR A 31 -10.78 29.03 -0.10
CA TYR A 31 -11.32 30.33 0.34
C TYR A 31 -10.31 31.46 0.15
N PHE A 32 -9.07 31.28 0.62
CA PHE A 32 -8.02 32.29 0.49
C PHE A 32 -7.66 32.56 -0.97
N VAL A 33 -7.52 31.52 -1.78
CA VAL A 33 -7.24 31.63 -3.21
C VAL A 33 -8.36 32.38 -3.92
N SER A 34 -9.62 32.02 -3.67
CA SER A 34 -10.78 32.74 -4.24
C SER A 34 -10.82 34.20 -3.80
N HIS A 35 -10.54 34.46 -2.53
CA HIS A 35 -10.49 35.82 -1.99
C HIS A 35 -9.35 36.65 -2.61
N LEU A 36 -8.16 36.06 -2.78
CA LEU A 36 -7.03 36.70 -3.48
C LEU A 36 -7.39 37.03 -4.93
N PHE A 37 -8.06 36.13 -5.64
CA PHE A 37 -8.52 36.41 -7.00
C PHE A 37 -9.55 37.54 -7.07
N LEU A 38 -10.48 37.62 -6.11
CA LEU A 38 -11.46 38.70 -6.04
C LEU A 38 -10.84 40.07 -5.71
N LEU A 39 -9.74 40.10 -4.95
CA LEU A 39 -9.06 41.34 -4.59
C LEU A 39 -8.30 41.98 -5.77
N ILE A 40 -8.03 41.22 -6.83
CA ILE A 40 -7.32 41.70 -8.02
C ILE A 40 -8.27 42.58 -8.86
N ARG A 41 -8.09 43.90 -8.73
CA ARG A 41 -8.90 44.93 -9.40
C ARG A 41 -8.88 44.88 -10.93
N ARG A 42 -7.89 44.21 -11.54
CA ARG A 42 -7.70 44.12 -13.01
C ARG A 42 -7.97 42.69 -13.49
N ARG A 43 -9.13 42.48 -14.12
CA ARG A 43 -9.57 41.16 -14.64
C ARG A 43 -8.52 40.43 -15.50
N ARG A 44 -7.78 41.17 -16.34
CA ARG A 44 -6.69 40.58 -17.15
C ARG A 44 -5.56 39.98 -16.31
N ILE A 45 -5.20 40.60 -15.18
CA ILE A 45 -4.13 40.10 -14.31
C ILE A 45 -4.59 38.82 -13.61
N ALA A 46 -5.87 38.75 -13.21
CA ALA A 46 -6.46 37.55 -12.62
C ALA A 46 -6.51 36.37 -13.62
N GLU A 47 -6.82 36.64 -14.89
CA GLU A 47 -6.78 35.60 -15.93
C GLU A 47 -5.36 35.08 -16.15
N TRP A 48 -4.36 35.96 -16.30
CA TRP A 48 -2.96 35.54 -16.47
C TRP A 48 -2.40 34.76 -15.28
N SER A 49 -2.73 35.15 -14.04
CA SER A 49 -2.27 34.43 -12.86
C SER A 49 -2.91 33.05 -12.74
N LEU A 50 -4.19 32.90 -13.12
CA LEU A 50 -4.87 31.60 -13.15
C LEU A 50 -4.25 30.67 -14.20
N TRP A 51 -4.01 31.17 -15.41
CA TRP A 51 -3.31 30.41 -16.45
C TRP A 51 -1.90 30.01 -16.02
N THR A 52 -1.16 30.91 -15.37
CA THR A 52 0.18 30.64 -14.85
C THR A 52 0.16 29.55 -13.77
N LEU A 53 -0.82 29.58 -12.86
CA LEU A 53 -0.98 28.57 -11.83
C LEU A 53 -1.29 27.19 -12.43
N LEU A 54 -2.26 27.12 -13.34
CA LEU A 54 -2.63 25.86 -14.00
C LEU A 54 -1.46 25.27 -14.81
N LEU A 55 -0.79 26.11 -15.59
CA LEU A 55 0.36 25.70 -16.38
C LEU A 55 1.52 25.28 -15.48
N GLY A 56 1.76 25.99 -14.38
CA GLY A 56 2.75 25.61 -13.37
C GLY A 56 2.48 24.23 -12.77
N VAL A 57 1.25 23.95 -12.35
CA VAL A 57 0.85 22.63 -11.81
C VAL A 57 1.02 21.54 -12.87
N PHE A 58 0.61 21.79 -14.11
CA PHE A 58 0.75 20.84 -15.21
C PHE A 58 2.22 20.52 -15.54
N VAL A 59 3.05 21.55 -15.61
CA VAL A 59 4.49 21.43 -15.89
C VAL A 59 5.18 20.68 -14.76
N VAL A 60 4.96 21.05 -13.49
CA VAL A 60 5.54 20.35 -12.34
C VAL A 60 5.09 18.90 -12.30
N SER A 61 3.80 18.61 -12.50
CA SER A 61 3.27 17.24 -12.54
C SER A 61 3.92 16.39 -13.63
N THR A 62 4.08 16.97 -14.83
CA THR A 62 4.70 16.28 -15.97
C THR A 62 6.19 16.06 -15.73
N LEU A 63 6.94 17.07 -15.27
CA LEU A 63 8.36 16.92 -14.99
C LEU A 63 8.65 15.95 -13.83
N SER A 64 7.79 15.93 -12.80
CA SER A 64 7.84 14.93 -11.72
C SER A 64 7.70 13.52 -12.27
N ARG A 65 6.74 13.29 -13.17
CA ARG A 65 6.47 11.96 -13.75
C ARG A 65 7.61 11.43 -14.61
N TYR A 66 8.40 12.31 -15.22
CA TYR A 66 9.56 11.95 -16.06
C TYR A 66 10.89 11.97 -15.29
N ASP A 67 10.88 11.93 -13.94
CA ASP A 67 12.06 11.83 -13.06
C ASP A 67 13.14 12.92 -13.30
N ARG A 68 12.75 14.06 -13.90
CA ARG A 68 13.65 15.19 -14.17
C ARG A 68 13.85 16.10 -12.95
N ILE A 69 13.15 15.82 -11.84
CA ILE A 69 13.23 16.54 -10.58
C ILE A 69 13.82 15.58 -9.53
N SER A 70 15.12 15.68 -9.27
CA SER A 70 15.90 14.80 -8.38
C SER A 70 15.50 14.85 -6.90
N GLY A 71 14.42 15.54 -6.54
CA GLY A 71 13.95 15.71 -5.16
C GLY A 71 12.71 14.90 -4.80
N ILE A 72 12.03 14.27 -5.76
CA ILE A 72 10.79 13.51 -5.52
C ILE A 72 10.92 12.14 -6.18
N ASP A 73 11.39 11.18 -5.41
CA ASP A 73 11.54 9.79 -5.85
C ASP A 73 10.18 9.06 -5.77
N TYR A 74 9.44 9.06 -6.87
CA TYR A 74 8.18 8.31 -6.99
C TYR A 74 8.40 6.80 -7.06
N SER A 75 9.64 6.32 -7.21
CA SER A 75 9.93 4.88 -7.24
C SER A 75 9.63 4.19 -5.90
N ARG A 76 9.53 4.95 -4.80
CA ARG A 76 9.05 4.45 -3.49
C ARG A 76 7.53 4.34 -3.39
N LEU A 77 6.80 5.03 -4.26
CA LEU A 77 5.33 4.97 -4.35
C LEU A 77 4.88 3.90 -5.35
N GLN A 78 5.78 3.45 -6.23
CA GLN A 78 5.55 2.33 -7.12
C GLN A 78 6.10 1.06 -6.49
N VAL A 79 5.30 0.01 -6.53
CA VAL A 79 5.71 -1.31 -6.09
C VAL A 79 6.68 -1.87 -7.13
N LYS A 80 7.95 -2.06 -6.75
CA LYS A 80 8.96 -2.66 -7.64
C LYS A 80 8.51 -4.07 -8.04
N THR A 81 8.17 -4.24 -9.31
CA THR A 81 7.75 -5.52 -9.92
C THR A 81 8.98 -6.27 -10.44
N ASP A 82 10.03 -6.39 -9.61
CA ASP A 82 11.25 -7.12 -10.00
C ASP A 82 11.17 -8.61 -9.61
N ARG A 83 10.00 -9.10 -9.19
CA ARG A 83 9.86 -10.44 -8.62
C ARG A 83 9.17 -11.41 -9.58
N ALA A 84 9.89 -12.50 -9.87
CA ALA A 84 9.73 -13.44 -10.99
C ALA A 84 8.46 -14.34 -10.99
N ALA A 85 7.44 -14.01 -10.21
CA ALA A 85 6.16 -14.69 -10.25
C ALA A 85 5.15 -13.73 -10.90
N GLU A 86 4.80 -13.96 -12.16
CA GLU A 86 3.68 -13.29 -12.81
C GLU A 86 2.53 -14.29 -12.96
N GLY A 87 1.31 -13.86 -12.60
CA GLY A 87 0.07 -14.61 -12.82
C GLY A 87 -0.14 -15.82 -11.91
N LYS A 88 0.61 -15.96 -10.81
CA LYS A 88 0.47 -17.08 -9.87
C LYS A 88 -0.41 -16.73 -8.69
N LYS A 89 -0.95 -17.76 -8.03
CA LYS A 89 -1.64 -17.62 -6.74
C LYS A 89 -0.60 -17.61 -5.62
N VAL A 90 -0.52 -16.54 -4.85
CA VAL A 90 0.50 -16.38 -3.81
C VAL A 90 -0.11 -16.17 -2.43
N LEU A 91 0.54 -16.72 -1.41
CA LEU A 91 0.33 -16.41 0.01
C LEU A 91 1.60 -15.78 0.55
N VAL A 92 1.48 -14.62 1.19
CA VAL A 92 2.62 -13.83 1.65
C VAL A 92 2.50 -13.62 3.16
N LEU A 93 3.42 -14.21 3.92
CA LEU A 93 3.46 -14.13 5.40
C LEU A 93 4.36 -12.98 5.89
N THR A 94 4.38 -11.87 5.16
CA THR A 94 5.15 -10.67 5.50
C THR A 94 4.38 -9.42 5.10
N ASN A 95 4.76 -8.27 5.66
CA ASN A 95 4.14 -6.97 5.36
C ASN A 95 4.49 -6.43 3.97
N ASP A 96 5.30 -7.14 3.19
CA ASP A 96 5.70 -6.74 1.86
C ASP A 96 4.63 -7.09 0.81
N VAL A 97 3.77 -6.12 0.51
CA VAL A 97 2.71 -6.24 -0.51
C VAL A 97 3.24 -6.38 -1.94
N SER A 98 4.55 -6.21 -2.16
CA SER A 98 5.10 -6.24 -3.52
C SER A 98 4.99 -7.58 -4.22
N TRP A 99 4.90 -8.67 -3.46
CA TRP A 99 4.65 -10.00 -4.00
C TRP A 99 3.28 -10.15 -4.67
N TYR A 100 2.31 -9.31 -4.33
CA TYR A 100 1.00 -9.28 -5.00
C TYR A 100 0.97 -8.43 -6.28
N ALA A 101 2.03 -7.66 -6.58
CA ALA A 101 2.11 -6.93 -7.84
C ALA A 101 2.30 -7.93 -9.00
N GLY A 102 1.24 -8.13 -9.79
CA GLY A 102 1.23 -9.09 -10.89
C GLY A 102 0.81 -10.52 -10.51
N ASN A 103 0.49 -10.77 -9.23
CA ASN A 103 -0.01 -12.06 -8.74
C ASN A 103 -1.41 -11.95 -8.16
N SER A 104 -2.10 -13.09 -8.10
CA SER A 104 -3.42 -13.19 -7.47
C SER A 104 -3.31 -13.72 -6.04
N LEU A 105 -4.19 -13.23 -5.17
CA LEU A 105 -4.37 -13.76 -3.82
C LEU A 105 -5.03 -15.14 -3.87
N ALA A 106 -4.45 -16.14 -3.21
CA ALA A 106 -5.02 -17.48 -3.12
C ALA A 106 -5.94 -17.63 -1.90
N THR A 107 -5.43 -17.23 -0.73
CA THR A 107 -6.06 -17.45 0.58
C THR A 107 -6.69 -16.17 1.12
N PRO A 108 -7.61 -16.21 2.10
CA PRO A 108 -8.18 -15.01 2.72
C PRO A 108 -7.16 -14.15 3.52
N PHE A 109 -5.91 -14.57 3.61
CA PHE A 109 -4.84 -13.93 4.39
C PHE A 109 -4.06 -12.88 3.56
N LEU A 110 -4.75 -11.82 3.12
CA LEU A 110 -4.10 -10.72 2.37
C LEU A 110 -3.23 -9.85 3.28
N ASP A 111 -3.79 -9.41 4.41
CA ASP A 111 -3.11 -8.54 5.38
C ASP A 111 -2.39 -9.41 6.40
N TRP A 112 -1.06 -9.50 6.26
CA TRP A 112 -0.23 -10.27 7.19
C TRP A 112 -0.42 -9.83 8.64
N LYS A 113 -0.57 -8.52 8.92
CA LYS A 113 -0.71 -8.03 10.28
C LYS A 113 -2.01 -8.51 10.95
N LEU A 114 -3.05 -8.76 10.16
CA LEU A 114 -4.31 -9.33 10.65
C LEU A 114 -4.23 -10.87 10.75
N ALA A 115 -3.48 -11.51 9.86
CA ALA A 115 -3.33 -12.96 9.81
C ALA A 115 -2.27 -13.50 10.79
N GLU A 116 -1.28 -12.70 11.18
CA GLU A 116 -0.17 -13.07 12.07
C GLU A 116 -0.58 -13.88 13.31
N PRO A 117 -1.59 -13.47 14.11
CA PRO A 117 -2.00 -14.26 15.29
C PRO A 117 -2.53 -15.64 14.92
N ILE A 118 -3.17 -15.79 13.75
CA ILE A 118 -3.69 -17.08 13.27
C ILE A 118 -2.52 -18.05 12.97
N PHE A 119 -1.43 -17.54 12.41
CA PHE A 119 -0.25 -18.35 12.05
C PHE A 119 0.73 -18.53 13.21
N THR A 120 0.65 -17.70 14.26
CA THR A 120 1.56 -17.76 15.42
C THR A 120 0.95 -18.53 16.60
N GLU A 121 -0.35 -18.39 16.84
CA GLU A 121 -1.04 -19.01 17.98
C GLU A 121 -1.71 -20.33 17.58
N LEU A 122 -0.91 -21.29 17.11
CA LEU A 122 -1.38 -22.59 16.62
C LEU A 122 -1.87 -23.55 17.72
N ASP A 123 -1.76 -23.16 18.99
CA ASP A 123 -2.34 -23.90 20.11
C ASP A 123 -3.87 -23.79 20.15
N TYR A 124 -4.43 -22.73 19.53
CA TYR A 124 -5.87 -22.61 19.34
C TYR A 124 -6.31 -23.41 18.11
N TYR A 125 -7.14 -24.42 18.35
CA TYR A 125 -7.66 -25.27 17.28
C TYR A 125 -8.44 -24.49 16.22
N GLU A 126 -9.14 -23.42 16.61
CA GLU A 126 -9.85 -22.52 15.69
C GLU A 126 -8.93 -21.93 14.61
N ASN A 127 -7.69 -21.57 14.97
CA ASN A 127 -6.71 -21.04 14.03
C ASN A 127 -6.27 -22.10 13.02
N VAL A 128 -6.09 -23.34 13.48
CA VAL A 128 -5.73 -24.47 12.61
C VAL A 128 -6.85 -24.76 11.60
N ILE A 129 -8.11 -24.70 12.02
CA ILE A 129 -9.27 -24.83 11.12
C ILE A 129 -9.28 -23.68 10.12
N ALA A 130 -9.14 -22.44 10.59
CA ALA A 130 -9.19 -21.24 9.73
C ALA A 130 -8.10 -21.28 8.64
N ILE A 131 -6.89 -21.74 8.99
CA ILE A 131 -5.83 -21.99 8.02
C ILE A 131 -6.28 -23.08 7.04
N ASN A 132 -6.70 -24.25 7.52
CA ASN A 132 -7.08 -25.36 6.64
C ASN A 132 -8.23 -24.99 5.67
N GLU A 133 -9.24 -24.25 6.13
CA GLU A 133 -10.32 -23.74 5.28
C GLU A 133 -9.85 -22.65 4.31
N GLY A 134 -8.94 -21.78 4.75
CA GLY A 134 -8.33 -20.75 3.91
C GLY A 134 -7.53 -21.34 2.75
N PHE A 135 -6.95 -22.53 2.93
CA PHE A 135 -6.21 -23.28 1.90
C PHE A 135 -7.10 -24.08 0.94
N ASN A 136 -8.43 -23.92 1.00
CA ASN A 136 -9.35 -24.47 -0.02
C ASN A 136 -9.00 -23.94 -1.42
N ASP A 137 -8.64 -22.65 -1.53
CA ASP A 137 -7.99 -22.12 -2.72
C ASP A 137 -6.47 -22.11 -2.51
N ARG A 138 -5.80 -23.05 -3.18
CA ARG A 138 -4.42 -23.39 -2.91
C ARG A 138 -3.47 -22.36 -3.55
N PRO A 139 -2.55 -21.74 -2.78
CA PRO A 139 -1.49 -20.95 -3.37
C PRO A 139 -0.53 -21.83 -4.18
N ASP A 140 -0.05 -21.33 -5.30
CA ASP A 140 1.05 -21.92 -6.05
C ASP A 140 2.40 -21.68 -5.35
N ILE A 141 2.53 -20.53 -4.67
CA ILE A 141 3.74 -20.11 -3.96
C ILE A 141 3.37 -19.54 -2.59
N ILE A 142 4.10 -19.95 -1.56
CA ILE A 142 4.04 -19.38 -0.21
C ILE A 142 5.37 -18.67 0.05
N ILE A 143 5.31 -17.39 0.39
CA ILE A 143 6.46 -16.58 0.78
C ILE A 143 6.46 -16.42 2.30
N ASP A 144 7.43 -17.03 2.95
CA ASP A 144 7.58 -17.10 4.40
C ASP A 144 9.05 -16.86 4.81
N PRO A 145 9.51 -15.59 4.84
CA PRO A 145 10.89 -15.27 5.19
C PRO A 145 11.24 -15.59 6.65
N ASP A 146 10.24 -15.73 7.52
CA ASP A 146 10.41 -15.94 8.97
C ASP A 146 10.25 -17.41 9.39
N GLY A 147 10.00 -18.33 8.46
CA GLY A 147 9.88 -19.77 8.72
C GLY A 147 8.67 -20.15 9.59
N ARG A 148 7.59 -19.36 9.60
CA ARG A 148 6.39 -19.63 10.41
C ARG A 148 5.58 -20.82 9.87
N MET A 149 5.73 -21.15 8.61
CA MET A 149 4.97 -22.21 7.95
C MET A 149 5.37 -23.61 8.42
N ASP A 150 6.59 -23.78 8.95
CA ASP A 150 7.04 -25.06 9.52
C ASP A 150 6.13 -25.53 10.67
N ALA A 151 5.79 -24.62 11.58
CA ALA A 151 4.88 -24.90 12.68
C ALA A 151 3.47 -25.27 12.20
N VAL A 152 3.02 -24.67 11.08
CA VAL A 152 1.74 -25.00 10.45
C VAL A 152 1.78 -26.39 9.82
N PHE A 153 2.88 -26.74 9.16
CA PHE A 153 3.07 -28.06 8.54
C PHE A 153 3.12 -29.19 9.56
N ASP A 154 3.68 -28.96 10.75
CA ASP A 154 3.68 -29.94 11.84
C ASP A 154 2.27 -30.18 12.40
N ARG A 155 1.41 -29.15 12.43
CA ARG A 155 0.00 -29.26 12.86
C ARG A 155 -0.93 -29.77 11.77
N ILE A 156 -0.63 -29.50 10.49
CA ILE A 156 -1.41 -29.92 9.33
C ILE A 156 -0.51 -30.68 8.34
N PRO A 157 -0.20 -31.97 8.60
CA PRO A 157 0.71 -32.77 7.77
C PRO A 157 0.30 -32.84 6.30
N ARG A 158 -1.02 -32.81 6.03
CA ARG A 158 -1.57 -32.83 4.67
C ARG A 158 -1.09 -31.66 3.80
N LEU A 159 -0.86 -30.49 4.40
CA LEU A 159 -0.31 -29.34 3.68
C LEU A 159 1.18 -29.55 3.39
N ARG A 160 1.93 -30.16 4.31
CA ARG A 160 3.37 -30.44 4.13
C ARG A 160 3.63 -31.27 2.87
N ASP A 161 2.79 -32.27 2.60
CA ASP A 161 2.94 -33.14 1.43
C ASP A 161 2.72 -32.39 0.09
N MET A 162 2.02 -31.26 0.13
CA MET A 162 1.64 -30.50 -1.05
C MET A 162 2.65 -29.41 -1.44
N TYR A 163 3.63 -29.10 -0.60
CA TYR A 163 4.59 -28.02 -0.86
C TYR A 163 6.02 -28.49 -0.69
N ARG A 164 6.92 -27.94 -1.50
CA ARG A 164 8.36 -28.17 -1.42
C ARG A 164 9.08 -26.84 -1.29
N GLU A 165 10.01 -26.78 -0.35
CA GLU A 165 10.90 -25.63 -0.19
C GLU A 165 11.86 -25.56 -1.39
N GLN A 166 11.87 -24.42 -2.09
CA GLN A 166 12.75 -24.18 -3.24
C GLN A 166 13.94 -23.27 -2.87
N GLU A 167 13.66 -22.21 -2.13
CA GLU A 167 14.63 -21.26 -1.58
C GLU A 167 14.28 -21.00 -0.11
N SER A 168 15.24 -20.53 0.69
CA SER A 168 15.03 -20.22 2.11
C SER A 168 13.81 -19.32 2.29
N GLY A 169 12.73 -19.87 2.84
CA GLY A 169 11.47 -19.15 3.05
C GLY A 169 10.56 -19.02 1.82
N GLN A 170 10.73 -19.84 0.80
CA GLN A 170 9.80 -19.94 -0.34
C GLN A 170 9.38 -21.40 -0.57
N TYR A 171 8.07 -21.65 -0.47
CA TYR A 171 7.48 -22.96 -0.71
C TYR A 171 6.66 -22.95 -2.00
N VAL A 172 6.87 -23.94 -2.87
CA VAL A 172 6.15 -24.09 -4.14
C VAL A 172 5.27 -25.33 -4.09
N ALA A 173 4.04 -25.21 -4.60
CA ALA A 173 3.13 -26.33 -4.68
C ALA A 173 3.70 -27.45 -5.57
N VAL A 174 3.74 -28.67 -5.05
CA VAL A 174 4.10 -29.87 -5.80
C VAL A 174 2.86 -30.30 -6.60
N ARG A 175 3.00 -30.31 -7.94
CA ARG A 175 1.97 -30.84 -8.86
C ARG A 175 2.00 -32.36 -8.91
#